data_AF-A0A3B9IU45-F1
#
_entry.id   AF-A0A3B9IU45-F1
#
_cell.length_a   1.000
_cell.length_b   1.000
_cell.length_c   1.000
_cell.angle_alpha   90.00
_cell.angle_beta   90.00
_cell.angle_gamma   90.00
#
_symmetry.space_group_name_H-M   'P 1'
#
loop_
_entity.id
_entity.type
_entity.pdbx_description
1 polymer ?
#
loop_
_entity_poly.entity_id
_entity_poly.type
_entity_poly.pdbx_seq_one_letter_code
_entity_poly.pdbx_strand_id
1 'polypeptide(L)'
;SGGGRCNFTNLNTAPRNFLSQNPRFCISALSRYSCQDFIALVRRHGIGFHEKTLGQLFCDQSAQQIITMLTDEMAAGGAELTLSTGVETVEAAADGGFRLRTGNEMIHCAS
;
A
#
# COMPACT_ATOMS: atom_id res chain seq x y z
N SER A 1 3.15 -11.39 0.12
CA SER A 1 2.40 -12.64 0.40
C SER A 1 3.27 -13.85 0.03
N GLY A 2 3.24 -15.04 0.64
CA GLY A 2 2.72 -15.45 1.95
C GLY A 2 2.00 -16.80 2.03
N GLY A 3 1.71 -17.48 0.92
CA GLY A 3 0.94 -18.74 0.94
C GLY A 3 -0.49 -18.58 1.50
N GLY A 4 -1.16 -17.47 1.15
CA GLY A 4 -2.52 -17.16 1.63
C GLY A 4 -2.61 -16.41 2.96
N ARG A 5 -1.50 -16.27 3.72
CA ARG A 5 -1.49 -15.63 5.05
C ARG A 5 -0.84 -14.24 5.11
N CYS A 6 -0.41 -13.72 3.96
CA CYS A 6 0.25 -12.42 3.82
C CYS A 6 1.41 -12.14 4.80
N ASN A 7 2.66 -12.37 4.38
CA ASN A 7 3.80 -11.72 5.03
C ASN A 7 3.70 -10.21 4.79
N PHE A 8 3.14 -9.45 5.74
CA PHE A 8 2.69 -8.07 5.51
C PHE A 8 3.75 -7.03 5.89
N THR A 9 4.71 -7.37 6.75
CA THR A 9 5.85 -6.50 7.07
C THR A 9 6.99 -7.31 7.72
N ASN A 10 8.11 -6.65 8.01
CA ASN A 10 9.22 -7.25 8.76
C ASN A 10 9.69 -6.34 9.90
N LEU A 11 9.90 -6.90 11.10
CA LEU A 11 10.40 -6.18 12.27
C LEU A 11 11.79 -5.56 12.05
N ASN A 12 12.60 -6.16 11.16
CA ASN A 12 13.95 -5.75 10.84
C ASN A 12 14.02 -4.80 9.62
N THR A 13 12.90 -4.20 9.21
CA THR A 13 12.85 -3.27 8.07
C THR A 13 13.86 -2.13 8.24
N ALA A 14 14.81 -2.02 7.31
CA ALA A 14 15.87 -1.02 7.31
C ALA A 14 16.37 -0.76 5.88
N PRO A 15 16.96 0.42 5.57
CA PRO A 15 17.40 0.77 4.22
C PRO A 15 18.30 -0.28 3.55
N ARG A 16 19.18 -0.94 4.32
CA ARG A 16 20.08 -2.00 3.86
C ARG A 16 19.38 -3.24 3.26
N ASN A 17 18.09 -3.41 3.54
CA ASN A 17 17.30 -4.54 3.03
C ASN A 17 16.62 -4.24 1.67
N PHE A 18 16.86 -3.05 1.10
CA PHE A 18 16.29 -2.62 -0.18
C PHE A 18 17.40 -2.38 -1.19
N LEU A 19 17.24 -2.94 -2.40
CA LEU A 19 18.17 -2.73 -3.50
C LEU A 19 17.72 -1.53 -4.35
N SER A 20 18.62 -0.60 -4.58
CA SER A 20 18.38 0.58 -5.41
C SER A 20 19.71 1.11 -5.95
N GLN A 21 19.69 1.74 -7.14
CA GLN A 21 20.83 2.50 -7.65
C GLN A 21 21.15 3.71 -6.75
N ASN A 22 20.15 4.23 -6.03
CA ASN A 22 20.32 5.19 -4.96
C ASN A 22 19.96 4.55 -3.61
N PRO A 23 20.94 4.01 -2.86
CA PRO A 23 20.69 3.32 -1.59
C PRO A 23 20.01 4.19 -0.51
N ARG A 24 20.09 5.52 -0.62
CA ARG A 24 19.52 6.46 0.36
C ARG A 24 18.08 6.85 0.05
N PHE A 25 17.56 6.48 -1.13
CA PHE A 25 16.25 6.93 -1.61
C PHE A 25 15.10 6.57 -0.66
N CYS A 26 15.11 5.36 -0.11
CA CYS A 26 14.03 4.85 0.74
C CYS A 26 14.05 5.39 2.18
N ILE A 27 15.14 6.05 2.62
CA ILE A 27 15.32 6.46 4.02
C ILE A 27 14.17 7.37 4.49
N SER A 28 13.82 8.37 3.66
CA SER A 28 12.75 9.32 4.00
C SER A 28 11.40 8.61 4.17
N ALA A 29 11.03 7.74 3.22
CA ALA A 29 9.76 7.00 3.27
C ALA A 29 9.69 6.08 4.50
N LEU A 30 10.74 5.28 4.75
CA LEU A 30 10.80 4.35 5.88
C LEU A 30 10.79 5.05 7.24
N SER A 31 11.28 6.29 7.31
CA SER A 31 11.24 7.09 8.55
C SER A 31 9.87 7.69 8.86
N ARG A 32 9.05 7.96 7.82
CA ARG A 32 7.72 8.57 7.95
C ARG A 32 6.60 7.55 8.15
N TYR A 33 6.81 6.33 7.67
CA TYR A 33 5.89 5.22 7.84
C TYR A 33 6.67 3.93 8.05
N SER A 34 6.82 3.54 9.31
CA SER A 34 7.61 2.40 9.76
C SER A 34 6.80 1.10 9.76
N CYS A 35 7.47 -0.03 9.98
CA CYS A 35 6.77 -1.31 10.18
C CYS A 35 5.84 -1.29 11.40
N GLN A 36 6.18 -0.51 12.44
CA GLN A 36 5.37 -0.39 13.65
C GLN A 36 4.06 0.36 13.38
N ASP A 37 4.08 1.35 12.49
CA ASP A 37 2.88 2.09 12.11
C ASP A 37 1.86 1.18 11.42
N PHE A 38 2.33 0.31 10.52
CA PHE A 38 1.47 -0.69 9.88
C PHE A 38 0.99 -1.77 10.87
N ILE A 39 1.85 -2.24 11.78
CA ILE A 39 1.44 -3.18 12.84
C ILE A 39 0.34 -2.55 13.71
N ALA A 40 0.46 -1.27 14.04
CA ALA A 40 -0.55 -0.55 14.81
C ALA A 40 -1.89 -0.51 14.06
N LEU A 41 -1.87 -0.25 12.74
CA LEU A 41 -3.08 -0.29 11.91
C LEU A 41 -3.72 -1.69 11.92
N VAL A 42 -2.94 -2.75 11.70
CA VAL A 42 -3.40 -4.15 11.72
C VAL A 42 -4.06 -4.49 13.07
N ARG A 43 -3.48 -4.04 14.19
CA ARG A 43 -4.05 -4.22 15.53
C ARG A 43 -5.35 -3.44 15.73
N ARG A 44 -5.46 -2.20 15.23
CA ARG A 44 -6.69 -1.40 15.33
C ARG A 44 -7.88 -2.08 14.65
N HIS A 45 -7.63 -2.80 13.57
CA HIS A 45 -8.63 -3.61 12.86
C HIS A 45 -8.85 -5.01 13.45
N GLY A 46 -8.24 -5.32 14.60
CA GLY A 46 -8.44 -6.58 15.31
C GLY A 46 -7.87 -7.81 14.58
N ILE A 47 -6.92 -7.62 13.66
CA ILE A 47 -6.35 -8.71 12.88
C ILE A 47 -5.23 -9.38 13.68
N GLY A 48 -5.42 -10.67 13.99
CA GLY A 48 -4.39 -11.51 14.60
C GLY A 48 -3.22 -11.79 13.66
N PHE A 49 -2.01 -11.79 14.21
CA PHE A 49 -0.79 -12.11 13.47
C PHE A 49 0.27 -12.71 14.38
N HIS A 50 1.22 -13.42 13.77
CA HIS A 50 2.39 -13.97 14.44
C HIS A 50 3.67 -13.68 13.66
N GLU A 51 4.80 -13.69 14.36
CA GLU A 51 6.11 -13.78 13.72
C GLU A 51 6.38 -15.22 13.30
N LYS A 52 6.92 -15.41 12.10
CA LYS A 52 7.42 -16.72 11.65
C LYS A 52 8.91 -16.87 11.92
N THR A 53 9.74 -16.34 11.03
CA THR A 53 11.20 -16.34 11.17
C THR A 53 11.76 -15.01 10.70
N LEU A 54 12.92 -14.62 11.25
CA LEU A 54 13.68 -13.44 10.82
C LEU A 54 12.86 -12.15 10.81
N GLY A 55 11.95 -11.98 11.78
CA GLY A 55 11.09 -10.80 11.90
C GLY A 55 9.92 -10.74 10.92
N GLN A 56 9.65 -11.78 10.11
CA GLN A 56 8.53 -11.78 9.16
C GLN A 56 7.20 -11.94 9.89
N LEU A 57 6.25 -11.02 9.66
CA LEU A 57 4.92 -11.04 10.28
C LEU A 57 3.85 -11.48 9.30
N PHE A 58 3.05 -12.47 9.71
CA PHE A 58 1.98 -13.07 8.92
C PHE A 58 0.64 -12.99 9.63
N CYS A 59 -0.43 -12.76 8.89
CA CYS A 59 -1.78 -12.89 9.42
C CYS A 59 -2.04 -14.34 9.88
N ASP A 60 -2.79 -14.50 10.96
CA ASP A 60 -3.10 -15.82 11.51
C ASP A 60 -4.04 -16.60 10.59
N GLN A 61 -5.03 -15.92 10.01
CA GLN A 61 -6.09 -16.55 9.24
C GLN A 61 -5.91 -16.37 7.74
N SER A 62 -6.02 -15.14 7.23
CA SER A 62 -6.07 -14.90 5.79
C SER A 62 -5.49 -13.55 5.38
N ALA A 63 -4.82 -13.53 4.23
CA ALA A 63 -4.40 -12.32 3.53
C ALA A 63 -5.58 -11.41 3.18
N GLN A 64 -6.79 -11.98 3.05
CA GLN A 64 -8.01 -11.22 2.78
C GLN A 64 -8.29 -10.18 3.87
N GLN A 65 -7.88 -10.43 5.12
CA GLN A 65 -8.07 -9.48 6.22
C GLN A 65 -7.31 -8.17 5.97
N ILE A 66 -6.11 -8.24 5.39
CA ILE A 66 -5.35 -7.04 5.01
C ILE A 66 -6.02 -6.31 3.85
N ILE A 67 -6.56 -7.04 2.87
CA ILE A 67 -7.30 -6.43 1.76
C ILE A 67 -8.52 -5.68 2.28
N THR A 68 -9.35 -6.36 3.09
CA THR A 68 -10.55 -5.77 3.70
C THR A 68 -10.21 -4.54 4.54
N MET A 69 -9.20 -4.63 5.40
CA MET A 69 -8.72 -3.50 6.20
C MET A 69 -8.36 -2.29 5.31
N LEU A 70 -7.61 -2.50 4.23
CA LEU A 70 -7.21 -1.40 3.34
C LEU A 70 -8.41 -0.80 2.60
N THR A 71 -9.36 -1.62 2.14
CA THR A 71 -10.57 -1.12 1.49
C THR A 71 -11.50 -0.39 2.47
N ASP A 72 -11.53 -0.78 3.74
CA ASP A 72 -12.30 -0.09 4.78
C ASP A 72 -11.67 1.27 5.11
N GLU A 73 -10.34 1.35 5.21
CA GLU A 73 -9.62 2.63 5.38
C GLU A 73 -9.81 3.56 4.17
N MET A 74 -9.86 3.02 2.95
CA MET A 74 -10.20 3.79 1.75
C MET A 74 -11.60 4.38 1.84
N ALA A 75 -12.60 3.56 2.19
CA ALA A 75 -13.98 4.01 2.34
C ALA A 75 -14.10 5.07 3.44
N ALA A 76 -13.42 4.90 4.58
CA ALA A 76 -13.37 5.88 5.65
C ALA A 76 -12.70 7.20 5.24
N GLY A 77 -11.71 7.14 4.35
CA GLY A 77 -11.04 8.30 3.76
C GLY A 77 -11.82 8.95 2.60
N GLY A 78 -12.98 8.42 2.21
CA GLY A 78 -13.76 8.91 1.07
C GLY A 78 -13.11 8.63 -0.28
N ALA A 79 -12.21 7.66 -0.38
CA ALA A 79 -11.59 7.26 -1.63
C ALA A 79 -12.55 6.40 -2.47
N GLU A 80 -12.54 6.62 -3.79
CA GLU A 80 -13.29 5.82 -4.75
C GLU A 80 -12.40 4.71 -5.33
N LEU A 81 -12.95 3.49 -5.46
CA LEU A 81 -12.26 2.35 -6.04
C LEU A 81 -12.98 1.85 -7.29
N THR A 82 -12.34 2.01 -8.43
CA THR A 82 -12.83 1.49 -9.72
C THR A 82 -11.94 0.34 -10.17
N LEU A 83 -12.53 -0.85 -10.32
CA LEU A 83 -11.83 -2.06 -10.75
C LEU A 83 -12.15 -2.40 -12.21
N SER A 84 -11.34 -3.26 -12.82
CA SER A 84 -11.48 -3.66 -14.23
C SER A 84 -11.38 -2.48 -15.21
N THR A 85 -10.63 -1.46 -14.82
CA THR A 85 -10.47 -0.20 -15.57
C THR A 85 -9.04 -0.05 -16.02
N GLY A 86 -8.82 -0.11 -17.34
CA GLY A 86 -7.51 0.13 -17.94
C GLY A 86 -7.24 1.63 -18.11
N VAL A 87 -6.02 2.07 -17.79
CA VAL A 87 -5.55 3.43 -18.09
C VAL A 87 -4.96 3.44 -19.50
N GLU A 88 -5.53 4.25 -20.38
CA GLU A 88 -5.17 4.30 -21.80
C GLU A 88 -4.22 5.45 -22.12
N THR A 89 -4.46 6.63 -21.53
CA THR A 89 -3.57 7.78 -21.67
C THR A 89 -3.43 8.50 -20.34
N VAL A 90 -2.27 9.12 -20.15
CA VAL A 90 -1.97 10.05 -19.05
C VAL A 90 -1.28 11.26 -19.67
N GLU A 91 -1.89 12.43 -19.51
CA GLU A 91 -1.42 13.68 -20.11
C GLU A 91 -1.32 14.76 -19.04
N ALA A 92 -0.33 15.64 -19.16
CA ALA A 92 -0.32 16.87 -18.40
C ALA A 92 -1.49 17.76 -18.86
N ALA A 93 -2.24 18.31 -17.91
CA ALA A 93 -3.33 19.22 -18.20
C ALA A 93 -2.80 20.66 -18.38
N ALA A 94 -3.41 21.44 -19.27
CA ALA A 94 -2.96 22.80 -19.60
C ALA A 94 -3.13 23.78 -18.43
N ASP A 95 -4.07 23.50 -17.53
CA ASP A 95 -4.39 24.23 -16.30
C ASP A 95 -3.59 23.76 -15.08
N GLY A 96 -2.66 22.81 -15.27
CA GLY A 96 -1.95 22.13 -14.18
C GLY A 96 -2.64 20.82 -13.78
N GLY A 97 -1.87 19.87 -13.25
CA GLY A 97 -2.37 18.52 -12.96
C GLY A 97 -2.34 17.58 -14.16
N PHE A 98 -3.20 16.54 -14.14
CA PHE A 98 -3.21 15.47 -15.13
C PHE A 98 -4.61 15.11 -15.61
N ARG A 99 -4.68 14.62 -16.84
CA ARG A 99 -5.86 14.00 -17.43
C ARG A 99 -5.56 12.55 -17.77
N LEU A 100 -6.43 11.66 -17.33
CA LEU A 100 -6.35 10.23 -17.59
C LEU A 100 -7.56 9.81 -18.42
N ARG A 101 -7.33 8.99 -19.44
CA ARG A 101 -8.40 8.32 -20.18
C ARG A 101 -8.52 6.88 -19.71
N THR A 102 -9.72 6.48 -19.36
CA THR A 102 -10.06 5.11 -18.93
C THR A 102 -11.30 4.63 -19.68
N GLY A 103 -11.09 3.95 -20.80
CA GLY A 103 -12.17 3.58 -21.72
C GLY A 103 -12.89 4.82 -22.25
N ASN A 104 -14.18 4.96 -21.94
CA ASN A 104 -15.01 6.11 -22.36
C ASN A 104 -15.03 7.25 -21.33
N GLU A 105 -14.29 7.13 -20.22
CA GLU A 105 -14.25 8.13 -19.17
C GLU A 105 -12.95 8.95 -19.22
N MET A 106 -13.08 10.24 -18.92
CA MET A 106 -11.96 11.17 -18.74
C MET A 106 -11.93 11.60 -17.27
N ILE A 107 -10.84 11.29 -16.59
CA ILE A 107 -10.60 11.64 -15.19
C ILE A 107 -9.61 12.79 -15.15
N HIS A 108 -9.93 13.83 -14.37
CA HIS A 108 -9.08 14.99 -14.14
C HIS A 108 -8.60 14.97 -12.69
N CYS A 109 -7.30 15.13 -12.47
CA CYS A 109 -6.74 15.32 -11.14
C CYS A 109 -5.88 16.58 -11.08
N ALA A 110 -6.09 17.37 -10.03
CA ALA A 110 -5.22 18.50 -9.71
C ALA A 110 -3.89 18.00 -9.12
N SER A 111 -2.82 18.78 -9.31
CA SER A 111 -1.51 18.53 -8.68
C SER A 111 -1.45 19.06 -7.26
#